data_AF-A0A1U8LG26-F1
#
_entry.id   AF-A0A1U8LG26-F1
#
_cell.length_a   1.000
_cell.length_b   1.000
_cell.length_c   1.000
_cell.angle_alpha   90.00
_cell.angle_beta   90.00
_cell.angle_gamma   90.00
#
_symmetry.space_group_name_H-M   'P 1'
#
loop_
_entity.id
_entity.type
_entity.pdbx_description
1 polymer ?
#
loop_
_entity_poly.entity_id
_entity_poly.type
_entity_poly.pdbx_seq_one_letter_code
_entity_poly.pdbx_strand_id
1 'polypeptide(L)' 'MCLVLLCGKEERVLGRMQAPGFCPHCGGKVEAVDVERRWRLCFLPICFKIKRNYSCTICARRLVLYY' A
#
# COMPACT_ATOMS: atom_id res chain seq x y z
N MET A 1 27.30 -18.03 12.33
CA MET A 1 26.62 -17.45 11.15
C MET A 1 25.11 -17.49 11.40
N CYS A 2 24.48 -16.37 11.78
CA CYS A 2 23.04 -16.31 12.09
C CYS A 2 22.42 -14.99 11.61
N LEU A 3 22.30 -14.81 10.30
CA LEU A 3 21.57 -13.67 9.70
C LEU A 3 20.06 -13.94 9.51
N VAL A 4 19.56 -15.08 9.98
CA VAL A 4 18.26 -15.62 9.53
C VAL A 4 17.05 -15.10 10.35
N LEU A 5 17.24 -14.50 11.52
CA LEU A 5 16.16 -14.33 12.51
C LEU A 5 15.56 -12.92 12.66
N LEU A 6 16.11 -11.89 12.02
CA LEU A 6 15.67 -10.49 12.25
C LEU A 6 15.14 -9.81 10.99
N CYS A 7 14.60 -10.56 10.03
CA CYS A 7 13.95 -9.99 8.85
C CYS A 7 12.47 -9.70 9.17
N GLY A 8 12.20 -8.52 9.74
CA GLY A 8 10.86 -8.04 10.00
C GLY A 8 10.31 -7.27 8.79
N LYS A 9 9.16 -7.68 8.28
CA LYS A 9 8.37 -6.88 7.33
C LYS A 9 7.38 -6.04 8.13
N GLU A 10 7.42 -4.74 7.91
CA GLU A 10 6.49 -3.80 8.53
C GLU A 10 5.74 -3.05 7.43
N GLU A 11 4.43 -2.99 7.57
CA GLU A 11 3.55 -2.29 6.63
C GLU A 11 2.88 -1.15 7.37
N ARG A 12 3.12 0.07 6.90
CA ARG A 12 2.56 1.29 7.48
C ARG A 12 1.76 2.03 6.42
N VAL A 13 0.53 2.39 6.75
CA VAL A 13 -0.25 3.29 5.89
C VAL A 13 0.29 4.71 6.11
N LEU A 14 0.83 5.33 5.06
CA LEU A 14 1.34 6.70 5.11
C LEU A 14 0.21 7.72 4.99
N GLY A 15 -0.78 7.41 4.17
CA GLY A 15 -1.89 8.33 3.94
C GLY A 15 -2.97 7.72 3.06
N ARG A 16 -4.16 8.33 3.17
CA ARG A 16 -5.27 8.10 2.26
C ARG A 16 -5.54 9.41 1.56
N MET A 17 -5.57 9.38 0.24
CA MET A 17 -5.82 10.54 -0.60
C MET A 17 -6.90 10.20 -1.59
N GLN A 18 -7.86 11.09 -1.79
CA GLN A 18 -8.86 10.89 -2.82
C GLN A 18 -8.21 10.92 -4.21
N ALA A 19 -8.42 9.86 -5.00
CA ALA A 19 -7.86 9.75 -6.34
C ALA A 19 -8.80 10.38 -7.36
N PRO A 20 -8.28 11.05 -8.39
CA PRO A 20 -9.09 11.46 -9.54
C PRO A 20 -9.53 10.20 -10.30
N GLY A 21 -10.85 9.98 -10.39
CA GLY A 21 -11.42 8.85 -11.11
C GLY A 21 -12.65 8.26 -10.41
N PHE A 22 -13.36 7.43 -11.16
CA PHE A 22 -14.56 6.74 -10.71
C PHE A 22 -14.37 5.23 -10.82
N CYS A 23 -14.96 4.49 -9.88
CA CYS A 23 -14.96 3.04 -9.91
C CYS A 23 -15.73 2.54 -11.14
N PRO A 24 -15.15 1.69 -12.00
CA PRO A 24 -15.83 1.19 -13.20
C PRO A 24 -17.06 0.32 -12.89
N HIS A 25 -17.18 -0.19 -11.66
CA HIS A 25 -18.30 -1.04 -11.26
C HIS A 25 -19.50 -0.29 -10.69
N CYS A 26 -19.28 0.80 -9.96
CA CYS A 26 -20.36 1.49 -9.24
C CYS A 26 -20.40 3.01 -9.47
N GLY A 27 -19.48 3.56 -10.27
CA GLY A 27 -19.35 5.01 -10.47
C GLY A 27 -18.91 5.78 -9.22
N GLY A 28 -18.53 5.09 -8.15
CA GLY A 28 -18.15 5.69 -6.88
C GLY A 28 -16.77 6.35 -6.92
N LYS A 29 -16.54 7.27 -5.98
CA LYS A 29 -15.23 7.90 -5.77
C LYS A 29 -14.16 6.85 -5.44
N VAL A 30 -12.97 7.05 -6.00
CA VAL A 30 -11.80 6.22 -5.72
C VAL A 30 -10.91 6.91 -4.69
N GLU A 31 -10.45 6.14 -3.72
CA GLU A 31 -9.45 6.53 -2.73
C GLU A 31 -8.13 5.82 -3.06
N ALA A 32 -7.04 6.58 -3.10
CA ALA A 32 -5.68 6.07 -3.14
C ALA A 32 -5.14 5.95 -1.71
N VAL A 33 -4.65 4.76 -1.37
CA VAL A 33 -4.02 4.45 -0.10
C VAL A 33 -2.55 4.17 -0.35
N ASP A 34 -1.69 5.04 0.16
CA ASP A 34 -0.24 4.89 0.09
C ASP A 34 0.25 4.06 1.28
N VAL A 35 0.77 2.87 0.99
CA VAL A 35 1.28 1.93 1.97
C VAL A 35 2.79 1.85 1.84
N GLU A 36 3.51 2.25 2.87
CA GLU A 36 4.95 2.05 3.00
C GLU A 36 5.22 0.66 3.56
N ARG A 37 5.97 -0.13 2.81
CA ARG A 37 6.52 -1.39 3.29
C ARG A 37 7.97 -1.18 3.66
N ARG A 38 8.26 -1.25 4.96
CA ARG A 38 9.59 -1.14 5.52
C ARG A 38 10.13 -2.53 5.82
N TRP A 39 11.29 -2.84 5.26
CA TRP A 39 12.03 -4.04 5.60
C TRP A 39 13.11 -3.68 6.62
N ARG A 40 13.05 -4.30 7.79
CA ARG A 40 14.12 -4.23 8.79
C ARG A 40 14.90 -5.53 8.72
N LEU A 41 16.23 -5.47 8.53
CA LEU A 41 17.10 -6.58 8.93
C LEU A 41 17.90 -6.12 10.14
N CYS A 42 17.86 -6.92 11.20
CA CYS A 42 18.77 -6.80 12.34
C CYS A 42 18.86 -5.37 12.93
N PHE A 43 17.75 -4.62 12.99
CA PHE A 43 17.65 -3.22 13.49
C PHE A 43 17.88 -2.08 12.48
N LEU A 44 18.40 -2.34 11.28
CA LEU A 44 18.57 -1.30 10.26
C LEU A 44 17.43 -1.34 9.21
N PRO A 45 16.84 -0.19 8.85
CA PRO A 45 15.88 -0.12 7.77
C PRO A 45 16.61 -0.21 6.42
N ILE A 46 16.37 -1.28 5.67
CA ILE A 46 17.16 -1.57 4.46
C ILE A 46 16.42 -1.18 3.19
N CYS A 47 15.10 -1.33 3.18
CA CYS A 47 14.30 -0.96 2.02
C CYS A 47 12.98 -0.36 2.45
N PHE A 48 12.67 0.81 1.90
CA PHE A 48 11.34 1.42 1.94
C PHE A 48 10.72 1.24 0.55
N LYS A 49 9.63 0.47 0.47
CA LYS A 49 8.88 0.31 -0.77
C LYS A 49 7.50 0.90 -0.56
N ILE A 50 7.26 2.08 -1.13
CA ILE A 50 5.95 2.70 -1.11
C ILE A 50 5.12 2.07 -2.24
N LYS A 51 3.96 1.52 -1.88
CA LYS A 51 2.99 0.96 -2.80
C LYS A 51 1.68 1.74 -2.69
N ARG A 52 1.27 2.34 -3.80
CA ARG A 52 -0.04 3.00 -3.92
C ARG A 52 -1.10 1.97 -4.29
N ASN A 53 -2.12 1.83 -3.46
CA ASN A 53 -3.27 0.97 -3.71
C ASN A 53 -4.48 1.86 -3.99
N TYR A 54 -5.38 1.44 -4.87
CA TYR A 54 -6.62 2.16 -5.11
C TYR A 54 -7.78 1.33 -4.55
N SER A 55 -8.72 1.98 -3.89
CA SER A 55 -9.92 1.37 -3.35
C SER A 55 -11.13 2.27 -3.55
N CYS A 56 -12.24 1.67 -3.91
CA CYS A 56 -13.52 2.35 -4.03
C CYS A 56 -14.09 2.65 -2.64
N THR A 57 -14.50 3.89 -2.35
CA THR A 57 -15.07 4.23 -1.02
C THR A 57 -16.46 3.66 -0.79
N ILE A 58 -17.22 3.43 -1.87
CA ILE A 58 -18.60 2.92 -1.80
C ILE A 58 -18.61 1.40 -1.69
N CYS A 59 -17.87 0.75 -2.59
CA CYS A 59 -17.88 -0.68 -2.78
C CYS A 59 -16.75 -1.41 -2.04
N ALA A 60 -15.88 -0.66 -1.33
CA ALA A 60 -14.67 -1.13 -0.65
C ALA A 60 -13.74 -2.03 -1.50
N ARG A 61 -13.98 -2.07 -2.82
CA ARG A 61 -13.29 -2.97 -3.74
C ARG A 61 -11.94 -2.37 -4.09
N ARG A 62 -10.89 -3.20 -4.02
CA ARG A 62 -9.55 -2.82 -4.45
C ARG A 62 -9.52 -2.72 -5.98
N LEU A 63 -9.09 -1.57 -6.47
CA LEU A 63 -8.91 -1.28 -7.88
C LEU A 63 -7.42 -1.46 -8.22
N VAL A 64 -7.16 -2.17 -9.32
CA VAL A 64 -5.82 -2.37 -9.87
C VAL A 64 -5.81 -1.64 -11.21
N LEU A 65 -4.87 -0.69 -11.35
CA LEU A 65 -4.64 -0.06 -12.64
C LEU A 65 -3.88 -1.06 -13.51
N TYR A 66 -4.50 -1.48 -14.62
CA TYR A 66 -3.81 -2.18 -15.71
C TYR A 66 -3.40 -1.11 -16.72
N TYR A 67 -2.10 -0.87 -16.82
CA TYR A 67 -1.48 -0.01 -17.83
C TYR A 67 -1.01 -0.86 -19.01
#